data_AF-A0A7S2CPI5-F1
#
_entry.id   AF-A0A7S2CPI5-F1
#
_cell.length_a   1.000
_cell.length_b   1.000
_cell.length_c   1.000
_cell.angle_alpha   90.00
_cell.angle_beta   90.00
_cell.angle_gamma   90.00
#
_symmetry.space_group_name_H-M   'P 1'
#
loop_
_entity.id
_entity.type
_entity.pdbx_description
1 polymer ?
#
loop_
_entity_poly.entity_id
_entity_poly.type
_entity_poly.pdbx_seq_one_letter_code
_entity_poly.pdbx_strand_id
1 'polypeptide(L)'
;MLTNNIVPNLGCLWNGAVQTSTIHPQAIVDAKRRHGIPVGEITEYFVIPVQRLLNDPDVKKMAHWNFPAMTPVRKLGFLFNMQQFGGFFGTWNVDDWPVLDQHYLDTTFENLSELTPFAEESYKEWGESYARGETPQVLTYQGLPHVFVLGEINIDGLDVIKVQ
;
A
#
# COMPACT_ATOMS: atom_id res chain seq x y z
N MET A 1 -22.77 2.52 -9.80
CA MET A 1 -21.95 1.68 -10.70
C MET A 1 -20.78 2.53 -11.15
N LEU A 2 -19.55 2.09 -10.86
CA LEU A 2 -18.37 2.66 -11.52
C LEU A 2 -18.55 2.40 -13.03
N THR A 3 -18.61 3.46 -13.83
CA THR A 3 -18.81 3.35 -15.29
C THR A 3 -17.50 3.05 -16.03
N ASN A 4 -16.37 3.03 -15.31
CA ASN A 4 -15.06 2.69 -15.82
C ASN A 4 -14.55 1.48 -15.04
N ASN A 5 -14.26 0.39 -15.74
CA ASN A 5 -13.70 -0.85 -15.18
C ASN A 5 -12.18 -0.74 -14.98
N ILE A 6 -11.69 0.47 -14.73
CA ILE A 6 -10.26 0.78 -14.63
C ILE A 6 -10.06 1.54 -13.33
N VAL A 7 -9.13 1.06 -12.49
CA VAL A 7 -8.65 1.86 -11.35
C VAL A 7 -7.83 3.03 -11.92
N PRO A 8 -8.30 4.28 -11.79
CA PRO A 8 -7.60 5.40 -12.40
C PRO A 8 -6.29 5.66 -11.67
N ASN A 9 -5.28 6.05 -12.43
CA ASN A 9 -4.07 6.65 -11.90
C ASN A 9 -4.47 7.95 -11.15
N LEU A 10 -4.32 7.95 -9.82
CA LEU A 10 -4.82 9.04 -8.96
C LEU A 10 -3.89 10.27 -8.93
N GLY A 11 -2.78 10.28 -9.68
CA GLY A 11 -1.81 11.39 -9.66
C GLY A 11 -1.28 11.71 -8.25
N CYS A 12 -1.26 10.72 -7.35
CA CYS A 12 -0.83 10.90 -5.96
C CYS A 12 0.70 11.00 -5.85
N LEU A 13 1.20 11.21 -4.63
CA LEU A 13 2.63 11.33 -4.24
C LEU A 13 3.58 10.27 -4.84
N TRP A 14 3.04 9.19 -5.43
CA TRP A 14 3.73 8.05 -6.03
C TRP A 14 3.60 8.00 -7.56
N ASN A 15 3.54 9.18 -8.22
CA ASN A 15 3.44 9.30 -9.69
C ASN A 15 2.29 8.51 -10.31
N GLY A 16 1.21 8.32 -9.53
CA GLY A 16 0.01 7.70 -10.05
C GLY A 16 -0.05 6.18 -10.03
N ALA A 17 0.87 5.52 -9.34
CA ALA A 17 0.77 4.08 -9.11
C ALA A 17 -0.46 3.71 -8.27
N VAL A 18 -1.09 2.59 -8.61
CA VAL A 18 -2.12 1.95 -7.78
C VAL A 18 -1.42 1.22 -6.66
N GLN A 19 -1.76 1.53 -5.41
CA GLN A 19 -1.23 0.85 -4.23
C GLN A 19 -2.14 -0.32 -3.86
N THR A 20 -1.60 -1.53 -3.84
CA THR A 20 -2.31 -2.76 -3.46
C THR A 20 -1.62 -3.39 -2.25
N SER A 21 -2.37 -4.01 -1.34
CA SER A 21 -1.78 -4.71 -0.19
C SER A 21 -1.97 -6.21 -0.31
N THR A 22 -1.02 -6.96 0.25
CA THR A 22 -1.09 -8.43 0.26
C THR A 22 -1.92 -8.98 1.42
N ILE A 23 -2.37 -8.12 2.34
CA ILE A 23 -3.22 -8.51 3.47
C ILE A 23 -4.71 -8.37 3.15
N HIS A 24 -5.53 -9.23 3.75
CA HIS A 24 -6.97 -9.13 3.64
C HIS A 24 -7.49 -7.78 4.17
N PRO A 25 -8.38 -7.07 3.45
CA PRO A 25 -8.81 -5.73 3.81
C PRO A 25 -9.54 -5.65 5.15
N GLN A 26 -10.23 -6.72 5.56
CA GLN A 26 -10.85 -6.78 6.90
C GLN A 26 -9.83 -6.60 8.03
N ALA A 27 -8.60 -7.14 7.91
CA ALA A 27 -7.59 -6.98 8.94
C ALA A 27 -7.17 -5.51 9.12
N ILE A 28 -7.13 -4.75 8.02
CA ILE A 28 -6.86 -3.30 8.04
C ILE A 28 -8.01 -2.56 8.72
N VAL A 29 -9.26 -2.87 8.34
CA VAL A 29 -10.46 -2.28 8.93
C VAL A 29 -10.53 -2.57 10.43
N ASP A 30 -10.27 -3.80 10.83
CA ASP A 30 -10.31 -4.23 12.23
C ASP A 30 -9.23 -3.53 13.06
N ALA A 31 -8.00 -3.38 12.55
CA ALA A 31 -6.97 -2.62 13.23
C ALA A 31 -7.34 -1.14 13.37
N LYS A 32 -7.86 -0.51 12.32
CA LYS A 32 -8.30 0.88 12.39
C LYS A 32 -9.35 1.07 13.48
N ARG A 33 -10.37 0.20 13.52
CA ARG A 33 -11.41 0.24 14.55
C ARG A 33 -10.87 0.01 15.95
N ARG A 34 -10.02 -1.01 16.12
CA ARG A 34 -9.40 -1.35 17.40
C ARG A 34 -8.65 -0.17 18.00
N HIS A 35 -8.02 0.65 17.17
CA HIS A 35 -7.24 1.83 17.59
C HIS A 35 -8.00 3.16 17.45
N GLY A 36 -9.33 3.13 17.27
CA GLY A 36 -10.16 4.34 17.26
C GLY A 36 -9.96 5.24 16.04
N ILE A 37 -9.37 4.71 14.96
CA ILE A 37 -9.18 5.42 13.69
C ILE A 37 -10.47 5.31 12.87
N PRO A 38 -11.02 6.41 12.33
CA PRO A 38 -12.20 6.35 11.48
C PRO A 38 -11.98 5.46 10.25
N VAL A 39 -12.94 4.58 10.03
CA VAL A 39 -13.06 3.80 8.79
C VAL A 39 -14.09 4.53 7.93
N GLY A 40 -13.69 4.94 6.72
CA GLY A 40 -14.61 5.56 5.77
C GLY A 40 -15.62 4.56 5.22
N GLU A 41 -16.49 5.01 4.32
CA GLU A 41 -17.56 4.18 3.72
C GLU A 41 -17.06 3.16 2.68
N ILE A 42 -15.77 2.82 2.68
CA ILE A 42 -15.20 1.84 1.75
C ILE A 42 -15.75 0.47 2.13
N THR A 43 -16.59 -0.08 1.26
CA THR A 43 -17.31 -1.35 1.48
C THR A 43 -16.87 -2.45 0.53
N GLU A 44 -16.12 -2.12 -0.51
CA GLU A 44 -15.74 -3.05 -1.58
C GLU A 44 -14.24 -2.95 -1.87
N TYR A 45 -13.61 -4.12 -1.95
CA TYR A 45 -12.20 -4.30 -2.27
C TYR A 45 -12.07 -5.32 -3.39
N PHE A 46 -11.20 -5.05 -4.36
CA PHE A 46 -10.96 -5.96 -5.48
C PHE A 46 -9.78 -6.88 -5.18
N VAL A 47 -9.96 -8.18 -5.40
CA VAL A 47 -8.88 -9.15 -5.33
C VAL A 47 -8.20 -9.20 -6.68
N ILE A 48 -6.93 -8.83 -6.73
CA ILE A 48 -6.14 -8.85 -7.95
C ILE A 48 -5.19 -10.05 -7.90
N PRO A 49 -5.41 -11.12 -8.68
CA PRO A 49 -4.46 -12.22 -8.78
C PRO A 49 -3.12 -11.70 -9.30
N VAL A 50 -2.03 -12.00 -8.59
CA VAL A 50 -0.72 -11.46 -8.99
C VAL A 50 -0.31 -11.95 -10.39
N GLN A 51 -0.71 -13.17 -10.76
CA GLN A 51 -0.52 -13.68 -12.13
C GLN A 51 -1.17 -12.81 -13.20
N ARG A 52 -2.31 -12.18 -12.88
CA ARG A 52 -2.98 -11.26 -13.81
C ARG A 52 -2.11 -10.02 -14.01
N LEU A 53 -1.59 -9.43 -12.94
CA LEU A 53 -0.70 -8.26 -13.02
C LEU A 53 0.57 -8.55 -13.82
N LEU A 54 1.16 -9.72 -13.67
CA LEU A 54 2.36 -10.10 -14.44
C LEU A 54 2.12 -10.24 -15.94
N ASN A 55 0.88 -10.53 -16.35
CA ASN A 55 0.52 -10.79 -17.75
C ASN A 55 -0.29 -9.63 -18.38
N ASP A 56 -0.61 -8.59 -17.61
CA ASP A 56 -1.42 -7.47 -18.06
C ASP A 56 -0.52 -6.49 -18.84
N PRO A 57 -0.78 -6.25 -20.14
CA PRO A 57 0.06 -5.36 -20.96
C PRO A 57 0.00 -3.89 -20.51
N ASP A 58 -1.05 -3.50 -19.76
CA ASP A 58 -1.20 -2.14 -19.24
C ASP A 58 -0.45 -1.93 -17.92
N VAL A 59 0.00 -3.02 -17.28
CA VAL A 59 0.90 -3.00 -16.13
C VAL A 59 2.33 -2.83 -16.60
N LYS A 60 2.86 -1.61 -16.42
CA LYS A 60 4.19 -1.23 -16.91
C LYS A 60 5.30 -1.65 -15.97
N LYS A 61 5.09 -1.41 -14.67
CA LYS A 61 6.06 -1.71 -13.60
C LYS A 61 5.33 -2.06 -12.31
N MET A 62 5.95 -2.91 -11.51
CA MET A 62 5.49 -3.21 -10.16
C MET A 62 6.65 -3.00 -9.19
N ALA A 63 6.39 -2.48 -8.00
CA ALA A 63 7.38 -2.44 -6.93
C ALA A 63 6.77 -3.03 -5.67
N HIS A 64 7.34 -4.13 -5.18
CA HIS A 64 6.97 -4.69 -3.89
C HIS A 64 7.78 -3.98 -2.82
N TRP A 65 7.07 -3.42 -1.86
CA TRP A 65 7.66 -2.73 -0.73
C TRP A 65 7.20 -3.41 0.54
N ASN A 66 8.16 -4.02 1.24
CA ASN A 66 8.00 -4.40 2.62
C ASN A 66 8.60 -3.25 3.43
N PHE A 67 7.82 -2.53 4.25
CA PHE A 67 8.41 -1.58 5.20
C PHE A 67 8.98 -2.40 6.36
N PRO A 68 10.29 -2.75 6.39
CA PRO A 68 10.83 -3.36 7.60
C PRO A 68 10.64 -2.38 8.75
N ALA A 69 10.57 -2.92 9.98
CA ALA A 69 10.62 -2.11 11.19
C ALA A 69 11.74 -1.07 11.05
N MET A 70 11.35 0.20 10.87
CA MET A 70 12.34 1.25 10.64
C MET A 70 13.09 1.44 11.95
N THR A 71 14.36 1.07 11.96
CA THR A 71 15.23 1.40 13.09
C THR A 71 15.22 2.91 13.32
N PRO A 72 15.44 3.41 14.54
CA PRO A 72 15.43 4.86 14.82
C PRO A 72 16.34 5.66 13.87
N VAL A 73 17.48 5.09 13.48
CA VAL A 73 18.42 5.67 12.50
C VAL A 73 17.79 5.76 11.11
N ARG A 74 17.07 4.73 10.66
CA ARG A 74 16.36 4.73 9.37
C ARG A 74 15.13 5.64 9.40
N LYS A 75 14.38 5.71 10.51
CA LYS A 75 13.27 6.68 10.70
C LYS A 75 13.79 8.11 10.58
N LEU A 76 14.89 8.42 11.27
CA LEU A 76 15.52 9.74 11.24
C LEU A 76 16.04 10.08 9.83
N GLY A 77 16.72 9.14 9.17
CA GLY A 77 17.15 9.30 7.78
C GLY A 77 15.99 9.51 6.80
N PHE A 78 14.88 8.77 6.96
CA PHE A 78 13.67 8.93 6.16
C PHE A 78 13.02 10.31 6.37
N LEU A 79 12.85 10.73 7.62
CA LEU A 79 12.30 12.04 7.98
C LEU A 79 13.16 13.20 7.45
N PHE A 80 14.49 13.14 7.63
CA PHE A 80 15.40 14.14 7.06
C PHE A 80 15.34 14.18 5.53
N ASN A 81 15.21 13.03 4.87
CA ASN A 81 15.13 12.96 3.41
C ASN A 81 13.81 13.53 2.86
N MET A 82 12.69 13.26 3.55
CA MET A 82 11.37 13.81 3.24
C MET A 82 11.28 15.33 3.47
N GLN A 83 11.87 15.86 4.56
CA GLN A 83 11.73 17.27 4.94
C GLN A 83 12.78 18.23 4.34
N GLN A 84 14.03 17.81 4.15
CA GLN A 84 15.12 18.74 3.79
C GLN A 84 15.56 18.66 2.32
N PHE A 85 15.23 17.59 1.59
CA PHE A 85 15.89 17.32 0.31
C PHE A 85 14.97 17.08 -0.89
N GLY A 86 13.64 17.25 -0.78
CA GLY A 86 12.76 17.10 -1.94
C GLY A 86 13.07 15.86 -2.79
N GLY A 87 13.34 14.73 -2.13
CA GLY A 87 13.85 13.53 -2.78
C GLY A 87 15.37 13.58 -3.03
N PHE A 88 16.19 13.31 -2.00
CA PHE A 88 17.60 12.92 -2.23
C PHE A 88 17.73 11.50 -2.82
N PHE A 89 16.61 10.76 -2.88
CA PHE A 89 16.41 9.61 -3.77
C PHE A 89 15.80 10.02 -5.14
N GLY A 90 15.92 11.30 -5.49
CA GLY A 90 15.16 11.91 -6.59
C GLY A 90 13.67 12.01 -6.27
N THR A 91 12.93 12.69 -7.13
CA THR A 91 11.59 12.19 -7.49
C THR A 91 11.69 10.68 -7.57
N TRP A 92 10.90 9.93 -6.79
CA TRP A 92 10.87 8.47 -6.88
C TRP A 92 10.74 8.09 -8.35
N ASN A 93 11.85 7.71 -8.96
CA ASN A 93 11.86 7.50 -10.39
C ASN A 93 11.27 6.12 -10.57
N VAL A 94 10.05 6.08 -11.10
CA VAL A 94 9.40 4.82 -11.42
C VAL A 94 10.27 4.02 -12.40
N ASP A 95 11.21 4.67 -13.07
CA ASP A 95 12.19 3.99 -13.89
C ASP A 95 13.15 3.07 -13.16
N ASP A 96 13.41 3.33 -11.88
CA ASP A 96 14.29 2.52 -11.04
C ASP A 96 13.54 1.37 -10.33
N TRP A 97 12.23 1.25 -10.53
CA TRP A 97 11.46 0.16 -9.92
C TRP A 97 11.85 -1.17 -10.57
N PRO A 98 12.27 -2.18 -9.78
CA PRO A 98 12.57 -3.49 -10.33
C PRO A 98 11.29 -4.06 -10.93
N VAL A 99 11.34 -4.55 -12.17
CA VAL A 99 10.21 -5.28 -12.73
C VAL A 99 10.06 -6.56 -11.91
N LEU A 100 8.98 -6.67 -11.13
CA LEU A 100 8.67 -7.92 -10.45
C LEU A 100 8.38 -8.99 -11.51
N ASP A 101 9.02 -10.13 -11.38
CA ASP A 101 8.79 -11.32 -12.20
C ASP A 101 8.20 -12.45 -11.37
N GLN A 102 7.87 -13.58 -12.01
CA GLN A 102 7.37 -14.76 -11.33
C GLN A 102 8.32 -15.25 -10.23
N HIS A 103 9.63 -15.18 -10.48
CA HIS A 103 10.64 -15.63 -9.53
C HIS A 103 10.62 -14.81 -8.23
N TYR A 104 10.46 -13.49 -8.34
CA TYR A 104 10.29 -12.62 -7.18
C TYR A 104 9.07 -13.00 -6.35
N LEU A 105 7.95 -13.29 -7.02
CA LEU A 105 6.73 -13.70 -6.32
C LEU A 105 6.90 -15.00 -5.57
N ASP A 106 7.47 -16.00 -6.24
CA ASP A 106 7.64 -17.34 -5.68
C ASP A 106 8.59 -17.35 -4.46
N THR A 107 9.47 -16.35 -4.35
CA THR A 107 10.53 -16.31 -3.32
C THR A 107 10.30 -15.30 -2.21
N THR A 108 9.56 -14.21 -2.49
CA THR A 108 9.51 -13.02 -1.61
C THR A 108 8.08 -12.55 -1.32
N PHE A 109 7.08 -12.97 -2.09
CA PHE A 109 5.71 -12.47 -1.90
C PHE A 109 5.05 -13.13 -0.69
N GLU A 110 4.85 -12.34 0.36
CA GLU A 110 4.18 -12.78 1.57
C GLU A 110 2.69 -12.42 1.50
N ASN A 111 1.84 -13.44 1.39
CA ASN A 111 0.41 -13.29 1.66
C ASN A 111 0.20 -13.37 3.17
N LEU A 112 0.11 -12.22 3.80
CA LEU A 112 -0.07 -12.14 5.25
C LEU A 112 -1.54 -12.39 5.60
N SER A 113 -1.79 -13.38 6.46
CA SER A 113 -3.12 -13.59 7.06
C SER A 113 -3.38 -12.63 8.22
N GLU A 114 -2.33 -12.06 8.81
CA GLU A 114 -2.37 -11.22 10.00
C GLU A 114 -1.44 -10.01 9.87
N LEU A 115 -1.68 -8.98 10.67
CA LEU A 115 -0.82 -7.80 10.72
C LEU A 115 0.55 -8.17 11.29
N THR A 116 1.61 -7.59 10.73
CA THR A 116 2.92 -7.67 11.37
C THR A 116 2.91 -6.89 12.70
N PRO A 117 3.75 -7.25 13.69
CA PRO A 117 3.85 -6.48 14.93
C PRO A 117 4.16 -5.00 14.70
N PHE A 118 4.95 -4.69 13.65
CA PHE A 118 5.28 -3.32 13.29
C PHE A 118 4.09 -2.57 12.66
N ALA A 119 3.27 -3.25 11.85
CA ALA A 119 2.02 -2.67 11.35
C ALA A 119 1.06 -2.37 12.51
N GLU A 120 0.89 -3.32 13.43
CA GLU A 120 0.04 -3.15 14.61
C GLU A 120 0.48 -1.94 15.46
N GLU A 121 1.78 -1.80 15.71
CA GLU A 121 2.35 -0.63 16.40
C GLU A 121 2.07 0.67 15.64
N SER A 122 2.22 0.67 14.31
CA SER A 122 1.94 1.85 13.47
C SER A 122 0.47 2.28 13.54
N TYR A 123 -0.48 1.32 13.53
CA TYR A 123 -1.90 1.62 13.72
C TYR A 123 -2.20 2.14 15.12
N LYS A 124 -1.53 1.61 16.15
CA LYS A 124 -1.66 2.12 17.52
C LYS A 124 -1.19 3.58 17.63
N GLU A 125 0.01 3.89 17.13
CA GLU A 125 0.56 5.26 17.11
C GLU A 125 -0.38 6.24 16.36
N TRP A 126 -0.98 5.79 15.25
CA TRP A 126 -1.96 6.58 14.51
C TRP A 126 -3.22 6.82 15.34
N GLY A 127 -3.78 5.79 15.96
CA GLY A 127 -4.94 5.90 16.84
C GLY A 127 -4.74 6.90 17.98
N GLU A 128 -3.59 6.81 18.66
CA GLU A 128 -3.20 7.74 19.71
C GLU A 128 -3.09 9.20 19.21
N SER A 129 -2.55 9.38 18.01
CA SER A 129 -2.44 10.71 17.38
C SER A 129 -3.80 11.27 17.01
N TYR A 130 -4.67 10.44 16.43
CA TYR A 130 -6.05 10.83 16.12
C TYR A 130 -6.83 11.20 17.38
N ALA A 131 -6.65 10.47 18.48
CA ALA A 131 -7.28 10.78 19.77
C ALA A 131 -6.82 12.12 20.37
N ARG A 132 -5.64 12.62 19.99
CA ARG A 132 -5.14 13.97 20.33
C ARG A 132 -5.66 15.06 19.38
N GLY A 133 -6.47 14.72 18.38
CA GLY A 133 -6.94 15.65 17.35
C GLY A 133 -5.91 15.91 16.24
N GLU A 134 -4.86 15.09 16.15
CA GLU A 134 -3.86 15.19 15.09
C GLU A 134 -4.34 14.45 13.83
N THR A 135 -3.96 14.95 12.65
CA THR A 135 -4.16 14.27 11.36
C THR A 135 -2.82 13.83 10.81
N PRO A 136 -2.19 12.80 11.39
CA PRO A 136 -0.87 12.39 10.95
C PRO A 136 -0.93 11.87 9.52
N GLN A 137 0.08 12.19 8.71
CA GLN A 137 0.27 11.57 7.39
C GLN A 137 0.79 10.14 7.60
N VAL A 138 -0.10 9.24 8.03
CA VAL A 138 0.24 7.82 8.16
C VAL A 138 -0.16 7.12 6.87
N LEU A 139 0.79 6.42 6.26
CA LEU A 139 0.51 5.56 5.13
C LEU A 139 -0.35 4.40 5.64
N THR A 140 -1.56 4.21 5.10
CA THR A 140 -2.47 3.14 5.53
C THR A 140 -1.82 1.76 5.48
N TYR A 141 -0.84 1.55 4.60
CA TYR A 141 -0.10 0.29 4.47
C TYR A 141 1.27 0.30 5.16
N GLN A 142 1.50 1.21 6.11
CA GLN A 142 2.75 1.25 6.86
C GLN A 142 2.97 -0.06 7.64
N GLY A 143 4.15 -0.65 7.45
CA GLY A 143 4.50 -1.93 8.06
C GLY A 143 3.82 -3.15 7.43
N LEU A 144 3.09 -2.95 6.32
CA LEU A 144 2.49 -4.02 5.54
C LEU A 144 3.22 -4.16 4.19
N PRO A 145 3.41 -5.40 3.71
CA PRO A 145 3.79 -5.61 2.33
C PRO A 145 2.70 -5.06 1.40
N HIS A 146 3.14 -4.31 0.40
CA HIS A 146 2.26 -3.76 -0.63
C HIS A 146 2.99 -3.69 -1.97
N VAL A 147 2.23 -3.77 -3.04
CA VAL A 147 2.73 -3.64 -4.41
C VAL A 147 2.22 -2.33 -4.97
N PHE A 148 3.14 -1.52 -5.47
CA PHE A 148 2.80 -0.37 -6.30
C PHE A 148 2.77 -0.83 -7.76
N VAL A 149 1.66 -0.57 -8.45
CA VAL A 149 1.48 -0.93 -9.85
C VAL A 149 1.44 0.36 -10.67
N LEU A 150 2.44 0.58 -11.53
CA LEU A 150 2.40 1.65 -12.52
C LEU A 150 1.62 1.17 -13.75
N GLY A 151 0.52 1.85 -14.05
CA GLY A 151 -0.34 1.53 -15.17
C GLY A 151 -1.79 1.58 -14.78
N GLU A 152 -2.61 0.92 -15.58
CA GLU A 152 -4.04 0.74 -15.33
C GLU A 152 -4.29 -0.71 -14.94
N ILE A 153 -5.24 -0.95 -14.03
CA ILE A 153 -5.67 -2.29 -13.65
C ILE A 153 -7.12 -2.43 -14.09
N ASN A 154 -7.35 -3.33 -15.05
CA ASN A 154 -8.69 -3.71 -15.43
C ASN A 154 -9.32 -4.56 -14.31
N ILE A 155 -10.44 -4.10 -13.75
CA ILE A 155 -11.15 -4.77 -12.65
C ILE A 155 -12.22 -5.77 -13.13
N ASP A 156 -12.42 -5.90 -14.44
CA ASP A 156 -13.40 -6.83 -14.99
C ASP A 156 -13.09 -8.28 -14.61
N GLY A 157 -14.11 -8.95 -14.05
CA GLY A 157 -14.00 -10.34 -13.60
C GLY A 157 -13.09 -10.53 -12.39
N LEU A 158 -12.69 -9.47 -11.68
CA LEU A 158 -12.03 -9.62 -10.37
C LEU A 158 -13.06 -9.97 -9.29
N ASP A 159 -12.62 -10.79 -8.34
CA ASP A 159 -13.41 -11.07 -7.15
C ASP A 159 -13.51 -9.81 -6.28
N VAL A 160 -14.68 -9.63 -5.66
CA VAL A 160 -14.96 -8.50 -4.76
C VAL A 160 -15.10 -9.02 -3.35
N ILE A 161 -14.26 -8.51 -2.45
CA ILE A 161 -14.38 -8.69 -1.01
C ILE A 161 -15.21 -7.54 -0.45
N LYS A 162 -16.20 -7.87 0.36
CA LYS A 162 -16.94 -6.90 1.16
C LYS A 162 -16.45 -6.96 2.60
N VAL A 163 -16.05 -5.81 3.12
CA VAL A 163 -15.69 -5.67 4.53
C VAL A 163 -16.92 -5.22 5.31
N GLN A 164 -17.06 -5.73 6.53
CA GLN A 164 -18.10 -5.32 7.48
C GLN A 164 -17.52 -4.33 8.46
#